data_AF-A0A6J4TYK7-F1
#
_entry.id   AF-A0A6J4TYK7-F1
#
_cell.length_a   1.000
_cell.length_b   1.000
_cell.length_c   1.000
_cell.angle_alpha   90.00
_cell.angle_beta   90.00
_cell.angle_gamma   90.00
#
_symmetry.space_group_name_H-M   'P 1'
#
loop_
_entity.id
_entity.type
_entity.pdbx_description
1 polymer ?
#
loop_
_entity_poly.entity_id
_entity_poly.type
_entity_poly.pdbx_seq_one_letter_code
_entity_poly.pdbx_strand_id
1 'polypeptide(L)'
;MQEPPRSYVLCGTPRTGSTLLCSLLYSTGVLGRPESYFREPDEVAWAARFGLATEGGRVQDYRAFVNAAHGAGASDNGVFGVRIMWGSLERVIEGLGGVPGEYDLPILEEALGPLTFVHLRREDIAAQAVSWCRAEQTGHWQRGDAIARAPHQDVARARVLTGTIREHNAAWRAWFEANGIEPHTVTYEQLVGDRQRVVQGIAAKLAVELPSGWRPRSPHRKQADGLNRVWADALRRSMGR
;
A
#
# COMPACT_ATOMS: atom_id res chain seq x y z
N MET A 1 11.48 29.38 9.46
CA MET A 1 12.13 28.06 9.38
C MET A 1 11.10 27.11 8.80
N GLN A 2 11.36 26.47 7.66
CA GLN A 2 10.48 25.40 7.17
C GLN A 2 10.65 24.22 8.12
N GLU A 3 9.55 23.69 8.67
CA GLU A 3 9.60 22.38 9.30
C GLU A 3 10.07 21.35 8.26
N PRO A 4 10.87 20.35 8.67
CA PRO A 4 11.31 19.32 7.74
C PRO A 4 10.08 18.61 7.13
N PRO A 5 10.13 18.27 5.83
CA PRO A 5 9.06 17.53 5.19
C PRO A 5 8.81 16.21 5.93
N ARG A 6 7.54 15.85 6.10
CA ARG A 6 7.12 14.67 6.86
C ARG A 6 6.75 13.58 5.88
N SER A 7 7.55 12.52 5.83
CA SER A 7 7.31 11.38 4.94
C SER A 7 6.68 10.21 5.71
N TYR A 8 5.80 9.48 5.05
CA TYR A 8 5.23 8.26 5.63
C TYR A 8 5.02 7.14 4.62
N VAL A 9 5.13 5.91 5.11
CA VAL A 9 4.94 4.68 4.32
C VAL A 9 3.70 3.96 4.80
N LEU A 10 2.76 3.73 3.88
CA LEU A 10 1.68 2.77 4.03
C LEU A 10 2.24 1.37 3.72
N CYS A 11 2.64 0.67 4.76
CA CYS A 11 3.11 -0.72 4.70
C CYS A 11 1.92 -1.67 4.68
N GLY A 12 1.93 -2.68 3.82
CA GLY A 12 0.91 -3.72 3.92
C GLY A 12 1.07 -4.86 2.93
N THR A 13 -0.03 -5.57 2.74
CA THR A 13 -0.17 -6.62 1.73
C THR A 13 -1.29 -6.27 0.75
N PRO A 14 -1.28 -6.80 -0.49
CA PRO A 14 -2.37 -6.56 -1.42
C PRO A 14 -3.74 -6.90 -0.80
N ARG A 15 -4.74 -6.08 -1.13
CA ARG A 15 -6.15 -6.25 -0.72
C ARG A 15 -6.47 -5.97 0.77
N THR A 16 -5.67 -5.13 1.42
CA THR A 16 -5.92 -4.56 2.76
C THR A 16 -6.69 -3.23 2.76
N GLY A 17 -7.19 -2.78 1.60
CA GLY A 17 -7.89 -1.50 1.46
C GLY A 17 -6.98 -0.29 1.26
N SER A 18 -5.70 -0.50 1.04
CA SER A 18 -4.72 0.57 0.83
C SER A 18 -5.09 1.55 -0.29
N THR A 19 -5.67 1.11 -1.41
CA THR A 19 -6.16 2.05 -2.47
C THR A 19 -7.26 2.98 -1.97
N LEU A 20 -8.19 2.47 -1.15
CA LEU A 20 -9.23 3.31 -0.53
C LEU A 20 -8.58 4.33 0.40
N LEU A 21 -7.63 3.89 1.23
CA LEU A 21 -6.93 4.77 2.15
C LEU A 21 -6.12 5.83 1.41
N CYS A 22 -5.38 5.47 0.36
CA CYS A 22 -4.62 6.39 -0.49
C CYS A 22 -5.51 7.53 -1.00
N SER A 23 -6.68 7.18 -1.56
CA SER A 23 -7.64 8.16 -2.04
C SER A 23 -8.21 9.05 -0.94
N LEU A 24 -8.44 8.53 0.26
CA LEU A 24 -8.91 9.32 1.39
C LEU A 24 -7.84 10.30 1.88
N LEU A 25 -6.59 9.85 2.01
CA LEU A 25 -5.45 10.69 2.38
C LEU A 25 -5.23 11.79 1.36
N TYR A 26 -5.26 11.45 0.06
CA TYR A 26 -5.22 12.43 -1.03
C TYR A 26 -6.33 13.48 -0.93
N SER A 27 -7.56 13.06 -0.60
CA SER A 27 -8.71 13.97 -0.49
C SER A 27 -8.59 15.00 0.63
N THR A 28 -7.64 14.84 1.56
CA THR A 28 -7.39 15.83 2.63
C THR A 28 -6.67 17.07 2.12
N GLY A 29 -5.92 16.95 1.01
CA GLY A 29 -5.03 18.00 0.50
C GLY A 29 -3.77 18.25 1.33
N VAL A 30 -3.62 17.61 2.51
CA VAL A 30 -2.54 17.89 3.48
C VAL A 30 -1.76 16.65 3.93
N LEU A 31 -2.18 15.45 3.50
CA LEU A 31 -1.52 14.17 3.80
C LEU A 31 -0.85 13.57 2.56
N GLY A 32 -0.36 14.40 1.65
CA GLY A 32 0.25 13.99 0.40
C GLY A 32 -0.71 13.31 -0.57
N ARG A 33 -0.12 12.65 -1.57
CA ARG A 33 -0.78 11.92 -2.66
C ARG A 33 -0.21 10.51 -2.74
N PRO A 34 -0.48 9.67 -1.72
CA PRO A 34 0.11 8.33 -1.65
C PRO A 34 -0.34 7.42 -2.78
N GLU A 35 0.64 6.85 -3.48
CA GLU A 35 0.44 5.91 -4.60
C GLU A 35 1.40 4.73 -4.52
N SER A 36 1.23 3.75 -5.41
CA SER A 36 2.20 2.66 -5.62
C SER A 36 3.25 3.04 -6.66
N TYR A 37 4.09 4.03 -6.35
CA TYR A 37 5.21 4.39 -7.22
C TYR A 37 6.18 3.22 -7.42
N PHE A 38 6.43 2.46 -6.35
CA PHE A 38 7.43 1.39 -6.31
C PHE A 38 6.88 -0.02 -6.54
N ARG A 39 5.70 -0.12 -7.17
CA ARG A 39 5.21 -1.43 -7.61
C ARG A 39 5.87 -1.72 -8.95
N GLU A 40 6.73 -2.73 -9.03
CA GLU A 40 7.53 -3.04 -10.23
C GLU A 40 6.75 -2.97 -11.56
N PRO A 41 5.55 -3.59 -11.71
CA PRO A 41 4.73 -3.43 -12.92
C PRO A 41 4.34 -1.99 -13.31
N ASP A 42 4.35 -1.05 -12.36
CA ASP A 42 3.99 0.36 -12.56
C ASP A 42 5.20 1.29 -12.69
N GLU A 43 6.41 0.85 -12.31
CA GLU A 43 7.60 1.72 -12.25
C GLU A 43 7.90 2.36 -13.61
N VAL A 44 7.82 1.57 -14.70
CA VAL A 44 8.03 2.07 -16.07
C VAL A 44 6.98 3.12 -16.46
N ALA A 45 5.72 2.89 -16.10
CA ALA A 45 4.65 3.84 -16.40
C ALA A 45 4.80 5.14 -15.61
N TRP A 46 5.23 5.06 -14.35
CA TRP A 46 5.55 6.24 -13.54
C TRP A 46 6.78 6.97 -14.06
N ALA A 47 7.85 6.26 -14.43
CA ALA A 47 9.06 6.84 -14.97
C ALA A 47 8.76 7.63 -16.26
N ALA A 48 7.95 7.06 -17.16
CA ALA A 48 7.48 7.76 -18.35
C ALA A 48 6.71 9.04 -18.00
N ARG A 49 5.83 9.00 -16.99
CA ARG A 49 5.09 10.16 -16.50
C ARG A 49 5.99 11.23 -15.86
N PHE A 50 7.10 10.82 -15.27
CA PHE A 50 8.12 11.71 -14.70
C PHE A 50 9.16 12.18 -15.74
N GLY A 51 9.10 11.70 -16.99
CA GLY A 51 10.07 12.01 -18.02
C GLY A 51 11.44 11.35 -17.80
N LEU A 52 11.48 10.23 -17.10
CA LEU A 52 12.70 9.48 -16.79
C LEU A 52 12.92 8.32 -17.77
N ALA A 53 14.19 8.06 -18.08
CA ALA A 53 14.57 6.99 -19.00
C ALA A 53 14.38 5.61 -18.36
N THR A 54 13.96 4.65 -19.20
CA THR A 54 13.83 3.24 -18.85
C THR A 54 14.61 2.38 -19.83
N GLU A 55 15.23 1.31 -19.35
CA GLU A 55 15.93 0.32 -20.17
C GLU A 55 15.58 -1.09 -19.69
N GLY A 56 15.35 -2.02 -20.62
CA GLY A 56 15.03 -3.40 -20.26
C GLY A 56 13.79 -3.57 -19.37
N GLY A 57 12.83 -2.64 -19.44
CA GLY A 57 11.65 -2.64 -18.57
C GLY A 57 11.91 -2.17 -17.14
N ARG A 58 13.03 -1.47 -16.89
CA ARG A 58 13.39 -0.91 -15.57
C ARG A 58 13.76 0.56 -15.67
N VAL A 59 13.60 1.27 -14.56
CA VAL A 59 14.06 2.65 -14.41
C VAL A 59 15.59 2.67 -14.41
N GLN A 60 16.21 3.54 -15.22
CA GLN A 60 17.67 3.64 -15.27
C GLN A 60 18.26 4.33 -14.04
N ASP A 61 17.71 5.49 -13.66
CA ASP A 61 18.10 6.23 -12.44
C ASP A 61 17.00 6.13 -11.39
N TYR A 62 17.14 5.16 -10.50
CA TYR A 62 16.15 4.90 -9.46
C TYR A 62 16.13 5.99 -8.38
N ARG A 63 17.25 6.67 -8.11
CA ARG A 63 17.28 7.80 -7.16
C ARG A 63 16.54 9.00 -7.74
N ALA A 64 16.73 9.32 -9.01
CA ALA A 64 15.93 10.33 -9.71
C ALA A 64 14.44 9.98 -9.71
N PHE A 65 14.10 8.69 -9.87
CA PHE A 65 12.72 8.23 -9.79
C PHE A 65 12.09 8.40 -8.41
N VAL A 66 12.81 8.06 -7.35
CA VAL A 66 12.34 8.27 -5.98
C VAL A 66 12.15 9.77 -5.69
N ASN A 67 13.09 10.62 -6.14
CA ASN A 67 12.97 12.08 -6.02
C ASN A 67 11.77 12.63 -6.80
N ALA A 68 11.51 12.13 -8.01
CA ALA A 68 10.36 12.52 -8.81
C ALA A 68 9.04 12.07 -8.17
N ALA A 69 8.99 10.86 -7.63
CA ALA A 69 7.85 10.36 -6.86
C ALA A 69 7.58 11.24 -5.63
N HIS A 70 8.63 11.62 -4.89
CA HIS A 70 8.53 12.54 -3.76
C HIS A 70 7.94 13.89 -4.18
N GLY A 71 8.47 14.51 -5.24
CA GLY A 71 7.99 15.80 -5.75
C GLY A 71 6.54 15.75 -6.25
N ALA A 72 6.13 14.68 -6.93
CA ALA A 72 4.77 14.51 -7.44
C ALA A 72 3.75 14.16 -6.34
N GLY A 73 4.22 13.46 -5.30
CA GLY A 73 3.40 12.90 -4.24
C GLY A 73 3.26 13.78 -3.00
N ALA A 74 4.09 14.82 -2.84
CA ALA A 74 3.98 15.72 -1.69
C ALA A 74 2.77 16.67 -1.81
N SER A 75 2.14 17.00 -0.68
CA SER A 75 1.19 18.12 -0.60
C SER A 75 1.91 19.44 -0.33
N ASP A 76 1.21 20.57 -0.50
CA ASP A 76 1.79 21.92 -0.38
C ASP A 76 2.38 22.21 1.02
N ASN A 77 1.94 21.49 2.05
CA ASN A 77 2.49 21.52 3.40
C ASN A 77 3.73 20.62 3.60
N GLY A 78 4.29 20.06 2.52
CA GLY A 78 5.52 19.25 2.54
C GLY A 78 5.34 17.80 3.02
N VAL A 79 4.11 17.32 3.19
CA VAL A 79 3.86 15.93 3.60
C VAL A 79 3.91 15.02 2.38
N PHE A 80 4.76 14.00 2.41
CA PHE A 80 4.84 12.97 1.39
C PHE A 80 4.34 11.63 1.92
N GLY A 81 3.51 10.95 1.13
CA GLY A 81 3.01 9.61 1.45
C GLY A 81 3.32 8.65 0.32
N VAL A 82 3.65 7.41 0.64
CA VAL A 82 3.84 6.34 -0.35
C VAL A 82 3.31 5.01 0.16
N ARG A 83 2.90 4.13 -0.76
CA ARG A 83 2.47 2.77 -0.45
C ARG A 83 3.52 1.75 -0.88
N ILE A 84 3.98 0.94 0.06
CA ILE A 84 4.89 -0.18 -0.18
C ILE A 84 4.25 -1.47 0.32
N MET A 85 4.06 -2.41 -0.59
CA MET A 85 3.66 -3.77 -0.23
C MET A 85 4.91 -4.57 0.14
N TRP A 86 4.78 -5.58 1.00
CA TRP A 86 5.95 -6.39 1.42
C TRP A 86 6.76 -6.90 0.22
N GLY A 87 6.08 -7.50 -0.77
CA GLY A 87 6.71 -8.00 -2.00
C GLY A 87 7.28 -6.94 -2.94
N SER A 88 7.30 -5.66 -2.55
CA SER A 88 7.96 -4.57 -3.28
C SER A 88 9.13 -3.96 -2.50
N LEU A 89 9.29 -4.27 -1.21
CA LEU A 89 10.32 -3.66 -0.38
C LEU A 89 11.72 -4.03 -0.88
N GLU A 90 11.96 -5.32 -1.14
CA GLU A 90 13.23 -5.84 -1.68
C GLU A 90 13.70 -5.06 -2.91
N ARG A 91 12.82 -4.97 -3.93
CA ARG A 91 13.06 -4.23 -5.16
C ARG A 91 13.38 -2.75 -4.94
N VAL A 92 12.75 -2.11 -3.95
CA VAL A 92 13.03 -0.71 -3.57
C VAL A 92 14.44 -0.58 -3.02
N ILE A 93 14.82 -1.45 -2.09
CA ILE A 93 16.15 -1.43 -1.47
C ILE A 93 17.23 -1.68 -2.52
N GLU A 94 17.06 -2.69 -3.37
CA GLU A 94 17.98 -2.97 -4.48
C GLU A 94 18.08 -1.78 -5.44
N GLY A 95 16.94 -1.17 -5.78
CA GLY A 95 16.89 0.00 -6.64
C GLY A 95 17.67 1.19 -6.08
N LEU A 96 17.69 1.34 -4.75
CA LEU A 96 18.48 2.37 -4.06
C LEU A 96 19.95 1.99 -3.88
N GLY A 97 20.38 0.82 -4.39
CA GLY A 97 21.75 0.32 -4.29
C GLY A 97 22.04 -0.44 -3.00
N GLY A 98 21.02 -0.81 -2.25
CA GLY A 98 21.13 -1.58 -0.99
C GLY A 98 21.07 -3.09 -1.17
N VAL A 99 21.40 -3.81 -0.10
CA VAL A 99 21.17 -5.25 0.02
C VAL A 99 19.93 -5.46 0.89
N PRO A 100 18.85 -6.07 0.38
CA PRO A 100 17.62 -6.27 1.15
C PRO A 100 17.84 -6.97 2.49
N GLY A 101 17.28 -6.40 3.56
CA GLY A 101 17.46 -6.86 4.93
C GLY A 101 18.70 -6.29 5.63
N GLU A 102 19.59 -5.60 4.91
CA GLU A 102 20.75 -4.92 5.46
C GLU A 102 20.54 -3.40 5.42
N TYR A 103 20.35 -2.78 6.58
CA TYR A 103 20.18 -1.33 6.72
C TYR A 103 19.03 -0.73 5.89
N ASP A 104 17.95 -1.51 5.67
CA ASP A 104 16.77 -1.07 4.92
C ASP A 104 16.22 0.29 5.40
N LEU A 105 16.07 0.49 6.71
CA LEU A 105 15.53 1.73 7.26
C LEU A 105 16.43 2.95 6.94
N PRO A 106 17.75 2.95 7.26
CA PRO A 106 18.65 4.01 6.84
C PRO A 106 18.60 4.33 5.35
N ILE A 107 18.53 3.32 4.48
CA ILE A 107 18.45 3.49 3.02
C ILE A 107 17.14 4.19 2.63
N LEU A 108 16.02 3.77 3.21
CA LEU A 108 14.72 4.40 2.97
C LEU A 108 14.69 5.85 3.49
N GLU A 109 15.25 6.12 4.67
CA GLU A 109 15.29 7.46 5.25
C GLU A 109 16.24 8.41 4.51
N GLU A 110 17.36 7.89 3.99
CA GLU A 110 18.24 8.67 3.11
C GLU A 110 17.50 9.11 1.84
N ALA A 111 16.67 8.22 1.28
CA ALA A 111 15.98 8.47 0.02
C ALA A 111 14.69 9.30 0.17
N LEU A 112 13.98 9.16 1.30
CA LEU A 112 12.64 9.73 1.50
C LEU A 112 12.54 10.75 2.64
N GLY A 113 13.63 10.94 3.39
CA GLY A 113 13.63 11.69 4.65
C GLY A 113 13.08 10.89 5.83
N PRO A 114 12.96 11.50 7.02
CA PRO A 114 12.45 10.83 8.22
C PRO A 114 11.07 10.21 8.01
N LEU A 115 10.91 8.94 8.40
CA LEU A 115 9.71 8.15 8.07
C LEU A 115 8.81 7.87 9.27
N THR A 116 7.51 8.09 9.06
CA THR A 116 6.45 7.48 9.88
C THR A 116 5.87 6.25 9.17
N PHE A 117 5.66 5.17 9.89
CA PHE A 117 5.11 3.94 9.32
C PHE A 117 3.64 3.73 9.71
N VAL A 118 2.80 3.46 8.72
CA VAL A 118 1.40 3.05 8.90
C VAL A 118 1.25 1.63 8.39
N HIS A 119 0.93 0.68 9.27
CA HIS A 119 0.83 -0.73 8.92
C HIS A 119 -0.63 -1.14 8.68
N LEU A 120 -0.93 -1.47 7.42
CA LEU A 120 -2.23 -1.92 6.95
C LEU A 120 -2.36 -3.43 7.02
N ARG A 121 -3.39 -3.88 7.71
CA ARG A 121 -3.74 -5.30 7.83
C ARG A 121 -5.21 -5.54 7.53
N ARG A 122 -5.56 -6.80 7.28
CA ARG A 122 -6.95 -7.25 7.21
C ARG A 122 -7.10 -8.48 8.09
N GLU A 123 -8.09 -8.44 8.97
CA GLU A 123 -8.30 -9.51 9.94
C GLU A 123 -8.83 -10.77 9.26
N ASP A 124 -9.75 -10.60 8.31
CA ASP A 124 -10.29 -11.71 7.52
C ASP A 124 -9.36 -12.09 6.36
N ILE A 125 -8.32 -12.88 6.67
CA ILE A 125 -7.31 -13.35 5.70
C ILE A 125 -7.97 -14.16 4.57
N ALA A 126 -8.99 -14.97 4.86
CA ALA A 126 -9.68 -15.75 3.83
C ALA A 126 -10.36 -14.83 2.81
N ALA A 127 -11.07 -13.80 3.26
CA ALA A 127 -11.68 -12.83 2.38
C ALA A 127 -10.66 -11.92 1.67
N GLN A 128 -9.48 -11.70 2.27
CA GLN A 128 -8.34 -11.06 1.61
C GLN A 128 -7.83 -11.91 0.44
N ALA A 129 -7.53 -13.19 0.69
CA ALA A 129 -7.00 -14.12 -0.29
C ALA A 129 -7.95 -14.33 -1.48
N VAL A 130 -9.25 -14.49 -1.22
CA VAL A 130 -10.28 -14.56 -2.27
C VAL A 130 -10.34 -13.28 -3.09
N SER A 131 -10.28 -12.12 -2.43
CA SER A 131 -10.27 -10.85 -3.14
C SER A 131 -9.01 -10.68 -4.00
N TRP A 132 -7.88 -11.22 -3.57
CA TRP A 132 -6.63 -11.20 -4.34
C TRP A 132 -6.74 -12.14 -5.54
N CYS A 133 -7.16 -13.39 -5.31
CA CYS A 133 -7.38 -14.39 -6.35
C CYS A 133 -8.28 -13.85 -7.48
N ARG A 134 -9.40 -13.21 -7.13
CA ARG A 134 -10.28 -12.57 -8.13
C ARG A 134 -9.60 -11.44 -8.87
N ALA A 135 -8.82 -10.59 -8.20
CA ALA A 135 -8.13 -9.50 -8.85
C ALA A 135 -7.08 -10.00 -9.87
N GLU A 136 -6.33 -11.06 -9.52
CA GLU A 136 -5.41 -11.73 -10.45
C GLU A 136 -6.11 -12.31 -11.66
N GLN A 137 -7.25 -12.99 -11.47
CA GLN A 137 -7.99 -13.58 -12.58
C GLN A 137 -8.57 -12.51 -13.51
N THR A 138 -9.23 -11.50 -12.94
CA THR A 138 -10.05 -10.54 -13.69
C THR A 138 -9.24 -9.36 -14.23
N GLY A 139 -8.03 -9.12 -13.71
CA GLY A 139 -7.30 -7.88 -13.94
C GLY A 139 -7.90 -6.66 -13.24
N HIS A 140 -9.00 -6.82 -12.50
CA HIS A 140 -9.70 -5.73 -11.81
C HIS A 140 -9.15 -5.57 -10.38
N TRP A 141 -8.18 -4.67 -10.23
CA TRP A 141 -7.56 -4.35 -8.95
C TRP A 141 -8.25 -3.17 -8.27
N GLN A 142 -8.68 -2.19 -9.06
CA GLN A 142 -9.34 -0.99 -8.58
C GLN A 142 -10.44 -0.52 -9.53
N ARG A 143 -11.30 0.38 -9.00
CA ARG A 143 -12.35 0.99 -9.80
C ARG A 143 -11.71 1.81 -10.93
N GLY A 144 -12.07 1.47 -12.17
CA GLY A 144 -11.48 2.05 -13.39
C GLY A 144 -10.86 0.98 -14.29
N ASP A 145 -10.45 -0.16 -13.73
CA ASP A 145 -9.85 -1.25 -14.50
C ASP A 145 -10.92 -2.02 -15.29
N ALA A 146 -10.62 -2.33 -16.56
CA ALA A 146 -11.43 -3.21 -17.38
C ALA A 146 -11.35 -4.65 -16.85
N ILE A 147 -12.51 -5.32 -16.78
CA ILE A 147 -12.57 -6.74 -16.41
C ILE A 147 -12.17 -7.56 -17.64
N ALA A 148 -11.01 -8.20 -17.58
CA ALA A 148 -10.48 -8.99 -18.68
C ALA A 148 -11.22 -10.33 -18.87
N ARG A 149 -11.72 -10.92 -17.79
CA ARG A 149 -12.46 -12.20 -17.81
C ARG A 149 -13.40 -12.33 -16.60
N ALA A 150 -14.39 -13.21 -16.69
CA ALA A 150 -15.21 -13.58 -15.55
C ALA A 150 -14.40 -14.34 -14.49
N PRO A 151 -14.57 -14.05 -13.18
CA PRO A 151 -13.89 -14.79 -12.13
C PRO A 151 -14.51 -16.19 -11.94
N HIS A 152 -13.69 -17.20 -11.64
CA HIS A 152 -14.13 -18.57 -11.30
C HIS A 152 -13.51 -19.02 -9.98
N GLN A 153 -14.24 -19.83 -9.22
CA GLN A 153 -13.80 -20.24 -7.89
C GLN A 153 -12.54 -21.08 -7.98
N ASP A 154 -11.46 -20.60 -7.36
CA ASP A 154 -10.17 -21.29 -7.27
C ASP A 154 -9.70 -21.33 -5.82
N VAL A 155 -10.14 -22.37 -5.10
CA VAL A 155 -9.80 -22.58 -3.69
C VAL A 155 -8.31 -22.89 -3.50
N ALA A 156 -7.69 -23.58 -4.46
CA ALA A 156 -6.28 -23.94 -4.38
C ALA A 156 -5.41 -22.68 -4.45
N ARG A 157 -5.66 -21.79 -5.43
CA ARG A 157 -4.96 -20.51 -5.52
C ARG A 157 -5.23 -19.62 -4.30
N ALA A 158 -6.48 -19.55 -3.84
CA ALA A 158 -6.80 -18.75 -2.65
C ALA A 158 -6.12 -19.30 -1.37
N ARG A 159 -5.86 -20.61 -1.29
CA ARG A 159 -5.07 -21.21 -0.19
C ARG A 159 -3.59 -20.83 -0.27
N VAL A 160 -2.99 -20.88 -1.47
CA VAL A 160 -1.61 -20.41 -1.68
C VAL A 160 -1.49 -18.94 -1.25
N LEU A 161 -2.41 -18.09 -1.72
CA LEU A 161 -2.44 -16.67 -1.35
C LEU A 161 -2.65 -16.44 0.16
N THR A 162 -3.39 -17.31 0.84
CA THR A 162 -3.50 -17.28 2.32
C THR A 162 -2.13 -17.47 2.98
N GLY A 163 -1.31 -18.39 2.47
CA GLY A 163 0.07 -18.59 2.91
C GLY A 163 0.92 -17.34 2.70
N THR A 164 0.94 -16.81 1.47
CA THR A 164 1.66 -15.58 1.11
C THR A 164 1.26 -14.38 1.97
N ILE A 165 -0.04 -14.19 2.22
CA ILE A 165 -0.51 -13.10 3.08
C ILE A 165 0.01 -13.25 4.51
N ARG A 166 0.00 -14.46 5.07
CA ARG A 166 0.51 -14.72 6.42
C ARG A 166 2.00 -14.47 6.51
N GLU A 167 2.76 -14.96 5.53
CA GLU A 167 4.19 -14.76 5.40
C GLU A 167 4.54 -13.27 5.32
N HIS A 168 3.95 -12.53 4.38
CA HIS A 168 4.21 -11.09 4.24
C HIS A 168 3.81 -10.29 5.49
N ASN A 169 2.69 -10.64 6.13
CA ASN A 169 2.30 -9.99 7.38
C ASN A 169 3.29 -10.28 8.52
N ALA A 170 3.86 -11.49 8.58
CA ALA A 170 4.89 -11.84 9.55
C ALA A 170 6.20 -11.10 9.27
N ALA A 171 6.58 -11.03 8.00
CA ALA A 171 7.79 -10.38 7.57
C ALA A 171 7.78 -8.86 7.84
N TRP A 172 6.66 -8.17 7.59
CA TRP A 172 6.50 -6.77 8.03
C TRP A 172 6.72 -6.59 9.54
N ARG A 173 6.13 -7.48 10.37
CA ARG A 173 6.29 -7.40 11.83
C ARG A 173 7.73 -7.60 12.26
N ALA A 174 8.39 -8.62 11.72
CA ALA A 174 9.80 -8.89 12.00
C ALA A 174 10.69 -7.73 11.56
N TRP A 175 10.40 -7.14 10.40
CA TRP A 175 11.13 -5.96 9.90
C TRP A 175 10.96 -4.75 10.83
N PHE A 176 9.74 -4.46 11.30
CA PHE A 176 9.53 -3.38 12.26
C PHE A 176 10.26 -3.63 13.58
N GLU A 177 10.19 -4.85 14.11
CA GLU A 177 10.88 -5.23 15.35
C GLU A 177 12.40 -5.09 15.22
N ALA A 178 12.99 -5.60 14.13
CA ALA A 178 14.42 -5.52 13.87
C ALA A 178 14.94 -4.07 13.74
N ASN A 179 14.08 -3.16 13.27
CA ASN A 179 14.40 -1.73 13.12
C ASN A 179 13.92 -0.87 14.29
N GLY A 180 13.34 -1.46 15.36
CA GLY A 180 12.84 -0.71 16.52
C GLY A 180 11.66 0.22 16.21
N ILE A 181 10.85 -0.10 15.20
CA ILE A 181 9.75 0.74 14.72
C ILE A 181 8.44 0.34 15.38
N GLU A 182 7.71 1.33 15.92
CA GLU A 182 6.32 1.18 16.34
C GLU A 182 5.36 1.81 15.29
N PRO A 183 4.78 1.02 14.38
CA PRO A 183 3.92 1.55 13.32
C PRO A 183 2.52 1.90 13.82
N HIS A 184 1.90 2.91 13.22
CA HIS A 184 0.47 3.16 13.39
C HIS A 184 -0.34 2.07 12.66
N THR A 185 -0.95 1.17 13.40
CA THR A 185 -1.68 0.04 12.81
C THR A 185 -3.11 0.41 12.43
N VAL A 186 -3.51 0.04 11.21
CA VAL A 186 -4.86 0.25 10.68
C VAL A 186 -5.36 -1.06 10.09
N THR A 187 -6.52 -1.55 10.57
CA THR A 187 -7.17 -2.71 9.95
C THR A 187 -8.13 -2.27 8.84
N TYR A 188 -8.31 -3.13 7.85
CA TYR A 188 -9.30 -2.94 6.80
C TYR A 188 -10.70 -2.72 7.37
N GLU A 189 -11.03 -3.48 8.42
CA GLU A 189 -12.29 -3.42 9.15
C GLU A 189 -12.52 -2.05 9.79
N GLN A 190 -11.49 -1.49 10.45
CA GLN A 190 -11.51 -0.12 10.95
C GLN A 190 -11.68 0.90 9.82
N LEU A 191 -10.93 0.75 8.73
CA LEU A 191 -10.97 1.66 7.58
C LEU A 191 -12.36 1.71 6.93
N VAL A 192 -13.03 0.56 6.79
CA VAL A 192 -14.38 0.54 6.19
C VAL A 192 -15.47 0.93 7.19
N GLY A 193 -15.24 0.69 8.49
CA GLY A 193 -16.18 1.03 9.57
C GLY A 193 -16.21 2.53 9.88
N ASP A 194 -15.06 3.17 10.00
CA ASP A 194 -14.93 4.60 10.29
C ASP A 194 -13.72 5.23 9.58
N ARG A 195 -13.97 5.67 8.34
CA ARG A 195 -12.96 6.32 7.49
C ARG A 195 -12.42 7.61 8.08
N GLN A 196 -13.27 8.37 8.77
CA GLN A 196 -12.88 9.66 9.33
C GLN A 196 -11.90 9.45 10.47
N ARG A 197 -12.23 8.55 11.39
CA ARG A 197 -11.37 8.23 12.54
C ARG A 197 -10.02 7.68 12.11
N VAL A 198 -9.97 6.83 11.08
CA VAL A 198 -8.70 6.30 10.56
C VAL A 198 -7.82 7.41 9.99
N VAL A 199 -8.37 8.30 9.16
CA VAL A 199 -7.60 9.43 8.61
C VAL A 199 -7.15 10.40 9.70
N GLN A 200 -8.00 10.67 10.69
CA GLN A 200 -7.65 11.48 11.86
C GLN A 200 -6.51 10.85 12.68
N GLY A 201 -6.51 9.53 12.87
CA GLY A 201 -5.44 8.81 13.56
C GLY A 201 -4.08 8.94 12.86
N ILE A 202 -4.07 8.81 11.53
CA ILE A 202 -2.86 9.00 10.72
C ILE A 202 -2.40 10.46 10.79
N ALA A 203 -3.31 11.42 10.64
CA ALA A 203 -3.00 12.84 10.73
C ALA A 203 -2.37 13.20 12.09
N ALA A 204 -2.94 12.67 13.18
CA ALA A 204 -2.41 12.86 14.53
C ALA A 204 -1.01 12.24 14.70
N LYS A 205 -0.77 11.04 14.17
CA LYS A 205 0.57 10.41 14.19
C LYS A 205 1.59 11.24 13.44
N LEU A 206 1.18 11.89 12.35
CA LEU A 206 2.01 12.80 11.57
C LEU A 206 2.06 14.22 12.11
N ALA A 207 1.36 14.53 13.22
CA ALA A 207 1.17 15.87 13.77
C ALA A 207 0.62 16.91 12.77
N VAL A 208 -0.23 16.47 11.83
CA VAL A 208 -0.84 17.32 10.79
C VAL A 208 -2.29 17.61 11.14
N GLU A 209 -2.68 18.88 11.06
CA GLU A 209 -4.08 19.28 11.22
C GLU A 209 -4.87 19.04 9.93
N LEU A 210 -6.05 18.44 10.06
CA LEU A 210 -6.97 18.28 8.93
C LEU A 210 -7.78 19.57 8.71
N PRO A 211 -8.12 19.92 7.46
CA PRO A 211 -8.97 21.08 7.18
C PRO A 211 -10.30 21.06 7.95
N SER A 212 -10.68 22.18 8.54
CA SER A 212 -11.93 22.35 9.29
C SER A 212 -13.13 22.15 8.37
N GLY A 213 -13.70 20.95 8.39
CA GLY A 213 -14.82 20.58 7.50
C GLY A 213 -14.48 19.51 6.47
N TRP A 214 -13.25 19.00 6.43
CA TRP A 214 -12.96 17.80 5.65
C TRP A 214 -13.92 16.68 6.02
N ARG A 215 -14.34 15.92 5.01
CA ARG A 215 -15.18 14.73 5.14
C ARG A 215 -14.63 13.62 4.25
N PRO A 216 -14.69 12.35 4.67
CA PRO A 216 -14.21 11.24 3.86
C PRO A 216 -14.92 11.18 2.50
N ARG A 217 -14.19 11.48 1.42
CA ARG A 217 -14.65 11.35 0.04
C ARG A 217 -13.70 10.45 -0.72
N SER A 218 -14.21 9.33 -1.23
CA SER A 218 -13.45 8.45 -2.11
C SER A 218 -14.36 7.86 -3.20
N PRO A 219 -13.91 7.85 -4.47
CA PRO A 219 -14.60 7.13 -5.53
C PRO A 219 -14.47 5.60 -5.36
N HIS A 220 -13.56 5.14 -4.51
CA HIS A 220 -13.35 3.72 -4.23
C HIS A 220 -14.31 3.24 -3.15
N ARG A 221 -14.88 2.06 -3.36
CA ARG A 221 -15.77 1.39 -2.42
C ARG A 221 -15.29 -0.04 -2.20
N LYS A 222 -15.86 -0.67 -1.16
CA LYS A 222 -15.68 -2.11 -0.90
C LYS A 222 -16.04 -2.89 -2.17
N GLN A 223 -15.07 -3.63 -2.70
CA GLN A 223 -15.25 -4.48 -3.88
C GLN A 223 -15.86 -5.86 -3.54
N ALA A 224 -15.94 -6.21 -2.25
CA ALA A 224 -16.48 -7.50 -1.85
C ALA A 224 -18.00 -7.56 -2.02
N ASP A 225 -18.46 -8.56 -2.77
CA ASP A 225 -19.85 -8.87 -3.09
C ASP A 225 -20.26 -10.24 -2.49
N GLY A 226 -21.43 -10.76 -2.88
CA GLY A 226 -21.92 -12.08 -2.44
C GLY A 226 -21.01 -13.24 -2.86
N LEU A 227 -20.42 -13.14 -4.06
CA LEU A 227 -19.51 -14.17 -4.59
C LEU A 227 -18.23 -14.29 -3.75
N ASN A 228 -17.70 -13.16 -3.26
CA ASN A 228 -16.58 -13.16 -2.31
C ASN A 228 -16.89 -13.96 -1.04
N ARG A 229 -18.11 -13.86 -0.51
CA ARG A 229 -18.49 -14.58 0.72
C ARG A 229 -18.53 -16.08 0.46
N VAL A 230 -19.18 -16.50 -0.62
CA VAL A 230 -19.27 -17.92 -1.01
C VAL A 230 -17.89 -18.55 -1.15
N TRP A 231 -16.95 -17.86 -1.79
CA TRP A 231 -15.59 -18.36 -1.96
C TRP A 231 -14.78 -18.35 -0.66
N ALA A 232 -14.95 -17.34 0.18
CA ALA A 232 -14.27 -17.28 1.47
C ALA A 232 -14.75 -18.43 2.38
N ASP A 233 -16.04 -18.75 2.35
CA ASP A 233 -16.60 -19.88 3.11
C ASP A 233 -16.10 -21.23 2.57
N ALA A 234 -16.01 -21.38 1.24
CA ALA A 234 -15.42 -22.57 0.63
C ALA A 234 -13.94 -22.74 1.02
N LEU A 235 -13.17 -21.66 0.99
CA LEU A 235 -11.77 -21.65 1.41
C LEU A 235 -11.64 -22.03 2.89
N ARG A 236 -12.43 -21.43 3.79
CA ARG A 236 -12.45 -21.77 5.22
C ARG A 236 -12.74 -23.25 5.46
N ARG A 237 -13.78 -23.80 4.82
CA ARG A 237 -14.12 -25.24 4.91
C ARG A 237 -12.96 -26.13 4.45
N SER A 238 -12.20 -25.69 3.45
CA SER A 238 -11.06 -26.45 2.93
C SER A 238 -9.85 -26.45 3.85
N MET A 239 -9.72 -25.46 4.76
CA MET A 239 -8.61 -25.31 5.71
C MET A 239 -8.94 -25.87 7.11
N GLY A 240 -10.23 -26.07 7.41
CA GLY A 240 -10.72 -26.62 8.68
C GLY A 240 -10.91 -28.14 8.68
N ARG A 241 -10.22 -28.85 7.78
CA ARG A 241 -10.10 -30.31 7.77
C ARG A 241 -8.63 -30.68 7.92
#